data_AF-A0A9X1BAG1-F1
#
_entry.id   AF-A0A9X1BAG1-F1
#
_cell.length_a   1.000
_cell.length_b   1.000
_cell.length_c   1.000
_cell.angle_alpha   90.00
_cell.angle_beta   90.00
_cell.angle_gamma   90.00
#
_symmetry.space_group_name_H-M   'P 1'
#
loop_
_entity.id
_entity.type
_entity.pdbx_description
1 polymer ?
#
loop_
_entity_poly.entity_id
_entity_poly.type
_entity_poly.pdbx_seq_one_letter_code
_entity_poly.pdbx_strand_id
1 'polypeptide(L)'
;MTVFDQFTELKRDRTIKATIGMSREKFDALVPAFADAYDQMLQEKLRNKKIKCLPKGGPSGVLDTHEKRLFFVLYYLKTDPTFDVLWFSF
;
A
#
# COMPACT_ATOMS: atom_id res chain seq x y z
N MET A 1 -4.41 -7.78 -15.75
CA MET A 1 -5.00 -7.88 -14.40
C MET A 1 -3.87 -7.71 -13.39
N THR A 2 -3.89 -6.65 -12.57
CA THR A 2 -2.84 -6.46 -11.53
C THR A 2 -3.20 -7.25 -10.28
N VAL A 3 -2.23 -7.50 -9.39
CA VAL A 3 -2.49 -8.20 -8.10
C VAL A 3 -3.50 -7.43 -7.25
N PHE A 4 -3.53 -6.09 -7.37
CA PHE A 4 -4.53 -5.26 -6.71
C PHE A 4 -5.94 -5.45 -7.31
N ASP A 5 -6.05 -5.57 -8.63
CA ASP A 5 -7.31 -5.82 -9.33
C ASP A 5 -7.91 -7.18 -8.92
N GLN A 6 -7.05 -8.19 -8.78
CA GLN A 6 -7.43 -9.47 -8.17
C GLN A 6 -7.91 -9.27 -6.73
N PHE A 7 -7.18 -8.48 -5.92
CA PHE A 7 -7.57 -8.18 -4.55
C PHE A 7 -8.96 -7.53 -4.44
N THR A 8 -9.31 -6.61 -5.34
CA THR A 8 -10.64 -5.99 -5.35
C THR A 8 -11.76 -6.98 -5.66
N GLU A 9 -11.48 -8.01 -6.47
CA GLU A 9 -12.44 -9.06 -6.82
C GLU A 9 -12.53 -10.20 -5.78
N LEU A 10 -11.56 -10.29 -4.86
CA LEU A 10 -11.55 -11.31 -3.81
C LEU A 10 -12.69 -11.06 -2.81
N LYS A 11 -13.68 -11.95 -2.81
CA LYS A 11 -14.75 -11.99 -1.78
C LYS A 11 -14.41 -12.87 -0.57
N ARG A 12 -13.38 -13.71 -0.66
CA ARG A 12 -13.04 -14.69 0.38
C ARG A 12 -12.02 -14.13 1.37
N ASP A 13 -12.42 -13.97 2.63
CA ASP A 13 -11.59 -13.46 3.72
C ASP A 13 -10.26 -14.23 3.90
N ARG A 14 -10.28 -15.56 3.66
CA ARG A 14 -9.08 -16.40 3.71
C ARG A 14 -8.02 -15.98 2.70
N THR A 15 -8.42 -15.63 1.47
CA THR A 15 -7.48 -15.24 0.41
C THR A 15 -6.92 -13.85 0.67
N ILE A 16 -7.77 -12.93 1.17
CA ILE A 16 -7.35 -11.58 1.57
C ILE A 16 -6.29 -11.65 2.68
N LYS A 17 -6.55 -12.45 3.73
CA LYS A 17 -5.58 -12.70 4.81
C LYS A 17 -4.27 -13.31 4.32
N ALA A 18 -4.31 -14.22 3.35
CA ALA A 18 -3.10 -14.81 2.79
C ALA A 18 -2.26 -13.76 2.03
N THR A 19 -2.90 -12.87 1.27
CA THR A 19 -2.24 -11.87 0.42
C THR A 19 -1.65 -10.72 1.22
N ILE A 20 -2.41 -10.11 2.15
CA ILE A 20 -2.00 -8.91 2.89
C ILE A 20 -1.78 -9.14 4.39
N GLY A 21 -1.96 -10.37 4.88
CA GLY A 21 -1.78 -10.70 6.29
C GLY A 21 -2.92 -10.27 7.23
N MET A 22 -4.02 -9.69 6.71
CA MET A 22 -5.15 -9.21 7.53
C MET A 22 -6.51 -9.36 6.85
N SER A 23 -7.59 -9.24 7.62
CA SER A 23 -8.97 -9.26 7.10
C SER A 23 -9.29 -7.99 6.29
N ARG A 24 -10.28 -8.09 5.39
CA ARG A 24 -10.80 -6.95 4.61
C ARG A 24 -11.27 -5.81 5.52
N GLU A 25 -12.01 -6.13 6.57
CA GLU A 25 -12.58 -5.15 7.51
C GLU A 25 -11.50 -4.32 8.23
N LYS A 26 -10.40 -4.98 8.62
CA LYS A 26 -9.25 -4.29 9.24
C LYS A 26 -8.52 -3.41 8.24
N PHE A 27 -8.41 -3.87 6.99
CA PHE A 27 -7.83 -3.09 5.92
C PHE A 27 -8.66 -1.82 5.67
N ASP A 28 -9.96 -1.96 5.45
CA ASP A 28 -10.86 -0.82 5.19
C ASP A 28 -10.90 0.17 6.37
N ALA A 29 -10.83 -0.33 7.62
CA ALA A 29 -10.72 0.51 8.80
C ALA A 29 -9.36 1.26 8.90
N LEU A 30 -8.29 0.72 8.31
CA LEU A 30 -6.95 1.31 8.34
C LEU A 30 -6.74 2.33 7.22
N VAL A 31 -7.45 2.20 6.09
CA VAL A 31 -7.39 3.15 4.96
C VAL A 31 -7.53 4.62 5.37
N PRO A 32 -8.53 5.05 6.18
CA PRO A 32 -8.66 6.46 6.53
C PRO A 32 -7.49 6.96 7.40
N ALA A 33 -7.03 6.15 8.36
CA ALA A 33 -5.88 6.51 9.19
C ALA A 33 -4.58 6.60 8.37
N PHE A 34 -4.41 5.71 7.39
CA PHE A 34 -3.29 5.76 6.45
C PHE A 34 -3.36 6.99 5.53
N ALA A 35 -4.54 7.32 5.03
CA ALA A 35 -4.72 8.49 4.17
C ALA A 35 -4.34 9.79 4.90
N ASP A 36 -4.78 9.94 6.16
CA ASP A 36 -4.44 11.08 6.99
C ASP A 36 -2.93 11.15 7.28
N ALA A 37 -2.32 10.05 7.71
CA ALA A 37 -0.88 9.98 7.94
C ALA A 37 -0.05 10.25 6.66
N TYR A 38 -0.53 9.77 5.51
CA TYR A 38 0.12 10.01 4.22
C TYR A 38 0.07 11.48 3.81
N ASP A 39 -1.08 12.15 3.97
CA ASP A 39 -1.19 13.58 3.69
C ASP A 39 -0.30 14.39 4.63
N GLN A 40 -0.32 14.10 5.94
CA GLN A 40 0.56 14.74 6.92
C GLN A 40 2.04 14.58 6.54
N MET A 41 2.48 13.37 6.15
CA MET A 41 3.85 13.13 5.68
C MET A 41 4.17 13.98 4.44
N LEU A 42 3.22 14.14 3.51
CA LEU A 42 3.41 14.93 2.31
C LEU A 42 3.53 16.43 2.63
N GLN A 43 2.67 16.93 3.53
CA GLN A 43 2.75 18.30 4.04
C GLN A 43 4.09 18.57 4.73
N GLU A 44 4.57 17.64 5.55
CA GLU A 44 5.86 17.77 6.22
C GLU A 44 7.01 17.81 5.20
N LYS A 45 6.98 16.96 4.17
CA LYS A 45 7.99 16.98 3.10
C LYS A 45 7.98 18.29 2.30
N LEU A 46 6.83 18.92 2.11
CA LEU A 46 6.73 20.27 1.52
C LEU A 46 7.36 21.33 2.44
N ARG A 47 6.99 21.31 3.72
CA ARG A 47 7.51 22.26 4.72
C ARG A 47 9.04 22.16 4.83
N ASN A 48 9.56 20.95 4.78
CA ASN A 48 11.00 20.66 4.81
C ASN A 48 11.70 20.89 3.47
N LYS A 49 11.00 21.41 2.44
CA LYS A 49 11.50 21.64 1.07
C LYS A 49 12.12 20.40 0.41
N LYS A 50 11.80 19.19 0.91
CA LYS A 50 12.22 17.91 0.31
C LYS A 50 11.48 17.65 -1.01
N ILE A 51 10.29 18.21 -1.15
CA ILE A 51 9.54 18.27 -2.41
C ILE A 51 9.14 19.71 -2.71
N LYS A 52 9.20 20.10 -3.98
CA LYS A 52 8.89 21.48 -4.42
C LYS A 52 7.38 21.75 -4.52
N CYS A 53 6.60 20.74 -4.89
CA CYS A 53 5.15 20.81 -5.03
C CYS A 53 4.54 19.46 -4.64
N LEU A 54 3.25 19.46 -4.26
CA LEU A 54 2.47 18.22 -4.29
C LEU A 54 2.51 17.68 -5.72
N PRO A 55 2.62 16.35 -5.91
CA PRO A 55 2.50 15.73 -7.21
C PRO A 55 1.06 15.92 -7.73
N LYS A 56 0.82 17.05 -8.40
CA LYS A 56 -0.47 17.42 -9.02
C LYS A 56 -0.43 17.38 -10.55
N GLY A 57 0.64 16.87 -11.16
CA GLY A 57 0.80 16.79 -12.60
C GLY A 57 1.57 15.54 -13.04
N GLY A 58 1.02 14.82 -14.02
CA GLY A 58 1.55 13.59 -14.59
C GLY A 58 0.46 12.51 -14.74
N PRO A 59 0.67 11.49 -15.59
CA PRO A 59 -0.22 10.33 -15.63
C PRO A 59 -0.32 9.72 -14.24
N SER A 60 -1.54 9.45 -13.78
CA SER A 60 -1.77 8.73 -12.54
C SER A 60 -0.99 7.41 -12.59
N GLY A 61 0.03 7.28 -11.73
CA GLY A 61 0.79 6.04 -11.61
C GLY A 61 -0.10 4.90 -11.15
N VAL A 62 0.40 3.66 -11.20
CA VAL A 62 -0.35 2.45 -10.81
C VAL A 62 -0.91 2.53 -9.38
N LEU A 63 -0.30 3.34 -8.50
CA LEU A 63 -0.71 3.59 -7.12
C LEU A 63 -1.45 4.93 -6.96
N ASP A 64 -2.53 5.10 -7.72
CA ASP A 64 -3.28 6.36 -7.75
C ASP A 64 -4.11 6.61 -6.47
N THR A 65 -4.60 5.55 -5.81
CA THR A 65 -5.41 5.64 -4.58
C THR A 65 -4.63 5.30 -3.30
N HIS A 66 -5.09 5.82 -2.16
CA HIS A 66 -4.54 5.47 -0.84
C HIS A 66 -4.71 3.99 -0.52
N GLU A 67 -5.80 3.36 -0.96
CA GLU A 67 -6.02 1.91 -0.83
C GLU A 67 -4.94 1.11 -1.56
N LYS A 68 -4.63 1.45 -2.82
CA LYS A 68 -3.57 0.79 -3.59
C LYS A 68 -2.20 0.93 -2.93
N ARG A 69 -1.91 2.12 -2.39
CA ARG A 69 -0.65 2.39 -1.68
C ARG A 69 -0.55 1.56 -0.40
N LEU A 70 -1.62 1.54 0.41
CA LEU A 70 -1.66 0.75 1.64
C LEU A 70 -1.54 -0.75 1.34
N PHE A 71 -2.29 -1.24 0.34
CA PHE A 71 -2.19 -2.63 -0.12
C PHE A 71 -0.76 -2.98 -0.50
N PHE A 72 -0.10 -2.13 -1.29
CA PHE A 72 1.27 -2.37 -1.72
C PHE A 72 2.24 -2.44 -0.55
N VAL A 73 2.14 -1.54 0.42
CA VAL A 73 2.98 -1.56 1.64
C VAL A 73 2.78 -2.85 2.43
N LEU A 74 1.53 -3.26 2.65
CA LEU A 74 1.22 -4.49 3.41
C LEU A 74 1.65 -5.75 2.66
N TYR A 75 1.40 -5.78 1.35
CA TYR A 75 1.83 -6.87 0.49
C TYR A 75 3.35 -7.00 0.51
N TYR A 76 4.07 -5.88 0.33
CA TYR A 76 5.53 -5.84 0.43
C TYR A 76 6.01 -6.37 1.78
N LEU A 77 5.49 -5.83 2.89
CA LEU A 77 5.87 -6.26 4.25
C LEU A 77 5.61 -7.76 4.50
N LYS A 78 4.56 -8.32 3.90
CA LYS A 78 4.22 -9.74 3.99
C LYS A 78 5.22 -10.61 3.21
N THR A 79 5.66 -10.15 2.04
CA THR A 79 6.53 -10.91 1.12
C THR A 79 8.02 -10.71 1.37
N ASP A 80 8.41 -9.55 1.90
CA ASP A 80 9.80 -9.16 2.14
C ASP A 80 10.58 -10.15 3.03
N PRO A 81 10.06 -10.65 4.17
CA PRO A 81 10.78 -11.67 4.93
C PRO A 81 10.93 -12.98 4.15
N THR A 82 10.03 -13.27 3.21
CA THR A 82 10.17 -14.44 2.33
C THR A 82 11.29 -14.19 1.31
N PHE A 83 11.40 -12.99 0.79
CA PHE A 83 12.41 -12.62 -0.19
C PHE A 83 13.82 -12.60 0.41
N ASP A 84 13.98 -12.00 1.59
CA ASP A 84 15.25 -11.93 2.32
C ASP A 84 15.75 -13.31 2.77
N VAL A 85 14.85 -14.15 3.31
CA VAL A 85 15.20 -15.54 3.70
C VAL A 85 15.51 -16.41 2.50
N LEU A 86 14.73 -16.32 1.41
CA LEU A 86 15.02 -17.07 0.18
C LEU A 86 16.34 -16.64 -0.46
N TRP A 87 16.65 -15.34 -0.43
CA TRP A 87 17.92 -14.80 -0.90
C TRP A 87 19.11 -15.27 -0.04
N PHE A 88 18.93 -15.41 1.27
CA PHE A 88 19.98 -15.96 2.13
C PHE A 88 20.15 -17.48 1.99
N SER A 89 19.10 -18.18 1.56
CA SER A 89 19.04 -19.65 1.52
C SER A 89 19.41 -20.27 0.17
N PHE A 90 19.61 -19.48 -0.89
CA PHE A 90 19.99 -19.91 -2.25
C PHE A 90 21.09 -19.05 -2.82
#